data_AF-A0A2V5LSP7-F1
#
_entry.id   AF-A0A2V5LSP7-F1
#
_cell.length_a   1.000
_cell.length_b   1.000
_cell.length_c   1.000
_cell.angle_alpha   90.00
_cell.angle_beta   90.00
_cell.angle_gamma   90.00
#
_symmetry.space_group_name_H-M   'P 1'
#
loop_
_entity.id
_entity.type
_entity.pdbx_description
1 polymer ?
#
loop_
_entity_poly.entity_id
_entity_poly.type
_entity_poly.pdbx_seq_one_letter_code
_entity_poly.pdbx_strand_id
1 'polypeptide(L)'
;MTRSAAHAQSTNSVLMIRPGRFYPNPETAADNAFQRNADRGSNALTIMARKEFDAAVQTLREAGINVHVFEDTAEPEKPDAVFPNNWISTHHDGRIALFPMYSVLRRRERRRDILEALRKHYQVTEVIDYSPFEDQGCCLEGTGSLVLDHVNRIAYVSLSNRSNPKVIQHFADDFSYEPVTFTSIDSNGQPIYHTNVMMCIGTAFAMLGLEMIPNKVERQRVRAGLEKTGKEIVELSADQIANFAGNAIELHNNFGEKLLVLSNRADHALT
;
A
#
# COMPACT_ATOMS: atom_id res chain seq x y z
N MET A 1 27.81 -20.81 -7.69
CA MET A 1 27.41 -19.99 -6.52
C MET A 1 26.63 -18.80 -7.04
N THR A 2 25.31 -18.95 -7.18
CA THR A 2 24.41 -17.85 -7.48
C THR A 2 24.46 -16.89 -6.29
N ARG A 3 24.96 -15.67 -6.51
CA ARG A 3 24.82 -14.59 -5.53
C ARG A 3 23.34 -14.50 -5.17
N SER A 4 23.01 -14.68 -3.89
CA SER A 4 21.73 -14.24 -3.35
C SER A 4 21.51 -12.82 -3.84
N ALA A 5 20.42 -12.57 -4.57
CA ALA A 5 20.10 -11.21 -4.97
C ALA A 5 19.96 -10.39 -3.70
N ALA A 6 20.80 -9.36 -3.53
CA ALA A 6 20.69 -8.43 -2.42
C ALA A 6 19.22 -7.98 -2.35
N HIS A 7 18.61 -8.04 -1.16
CA HIS A 7 17.22 -7.64 -0.96
C HIS A 7 17.07 -6.19 -1.41
N ALA A 8 16.36 -5.97 -2.51
CA ALA A 8 16.15 -4.65 -3.08
C ALA A 8 14.92 -4.01 -2.43
N GLN A 9 14.99 -2.70 -2.16
CA GLN A 9 13.83 -1.94 -1.70
C GLN A 9 12.76 -1.78 -2.79
N SER A 10 13.18 -1.61 -4.05
CA SER A 10 12.27 -1.38 -5.18
C SER A 10 12.19 -2.57 -6.11
N THR A 11 11.09 -2.62 -6.87
CA THR A 11 10.79 -3.65 -7.89
C THR A 11 10.64 -2.99 -9.27
N ASN A 12 10.80 -3.78 -10.33
CA ASN A 12 10.47 -3.37 -11.70
C ASN A 12 9.10 -3.83 -12.17
N SER A 13 8.35 -4.51 -11.31
CA SER A 13 7.07 -5.12 -11.66
C SER A 13 5.99 -4.68 -10.66
N VAL A 14 4.84 -4.27 -11.19
CA VAL A 14 3.67 -3.90 -10.39
C VAL A 14 2.42 -4.65 -10.86
N LEU A 15 1.52 -4.90 -9.92
CA LEU A 15 0.20 -5.46 -10.18
C LEU A 15 -0.85 -4.35 -10.02
N MET A 16 -1.69 -4.20 -11.03
CA MET A 16 -2.75 -3.20 -11.05
C MET A 16 -4.08 -3.87 -11.45
N ILE A 17 -5.17 -3.45 -10.82
CA ILE A 17 -6.51 -3.96 -11.14
C ILE A 17 -7.31 -2.83 -11.79
N ARG A 18 -7.71 -3.02 -13.05
CA ARG A 18 -8.48 -2.02 -13.79
C ARG A 18 -9.93 -2.04 -13.31
N PRO A 19 -10.49 -0.93 -12.80
CA PRO A 19 -11.75 -0.94 -12.07
C PRO A 19 -12.97 -1.28 -12.94
N GLY A 20 -13.80 -2.22 -12.50
CA GLY A 20 -15.05 -2.61 -13.17
C GLY A 20 -16.23 -1.76 -12.73
N ARG A 21 -16.27 -1.40 -11.44
CA ARG A 21 -17.11 -0.37 -10.86
C ARG A 21 -16.26 0.45 -9.89
N PHE A 22 -16.36 1.76 -9.92
CA PHE A 22 -15.60 2.65 -9.06
C PHE A 22 -16.50 3.79 -8.54
N TYR A 23 -16.60 3.89 -7.22
CA TYR A 23 -17.33 4.94 -6.52
C TYR A 23 -16.89 4.92 -5.04
N PRO A 24 -17.08 6.02 -4.29
CA PRO A 24 -16.77 6.05 -2.85
C PRO A 24 -17.54 4.96 -2.10
N ASN A 25 -16.84 4.02 -1.48
CA ASN A 25 -17.46 2.92 -0.76
C ASN A 25 -18.16 3.44 0.51
N PRO A 26 -19.48 3.25 0.67
CA PRO A 26 -20.18 3.71 1.87
C PRO A 26 -19.69 3.04 3.17
N GLU A 27 -19.19 1.80 3.11
CA GLU A 27 -18.69 1.08 4.30
C GLU A 27 -17.41 1.70 4.87
N THR A 28 -16.63 2.40 4.05
CA THR A 28 -15.36 3.02 4.46
C THR A 28 -15.48 4.52 4.76
N ALA A 29 -16.66 5.11 4.55
CA ALA A 29 -16.86 6.55 4.71
C ALA A 29 -16.64 7.02 6.16
N ALA A 30 -16.88 6.15 7.14
CA ALA A 30 -16.74 6.47 8.56
C ALA A 30 -15.29 6.44 9.07
N ASP A 31 -14.38 5.74 8.38
CA ASP A 31 -12.99 5.55 8.83
C ASP A 31 -11.93 6.00 7.81
N ASN A 32 -12.32 6.40 6.60
CA ASN A 32 -11.43 6.96 5.59
C ASN A 32 -11.69 8.46 5.37
N ALA A 33 -11.03 9.31 6.17
CA ALA A 33 -11.10 10.76 6.04
C ALA A 33 -10.60 11.32 4.68
N PHE A 34 -9.89 10.50 3.88
CA PHE A 34 -9.41 10.87 2.55
C PHE A 34 -10.43 10.57 1.45
N GLN A 35 -11.49 9.84 1.77
CA GLN A 35 -12.60 9.60 0.86
C GLN A 35 -13.43 10.87 0.70
N ARG A 36 -13.72 11.24 -0.54
CA ARG A 36 -14.61 12.35 -0.86
C ARG A 36 -15.92 11.84 -1.41
N ASN A 37 -17.00 12.56 -1.11
CA ASN A 37 -18.26 12.36 -1.80
C ASN A 37 -18.06 12.63 -3.30
N ALA A 38 -18.78 11.86 -4.11
CA ALA A 38 -18.74 12.04 -5.54
C ALA A 38 -19.98 12.83 -6.00
N ASP A 39 -19.74 13.87 -6.79
CA ASP A 39 -20.81 14.70 -7.37
C ASP A 39 -21.38 14.10 -8.67
N ARG A 40 -20.99 12.86 -9.00
CA ARG A 40 -21.34 12.18 -10.25
C ARG A 40 -21.83 10.76 -9.97
N GLY A 41 -22.67 10.23 -10.85
CA GLY A 41 -23.10 8.83 -10.80
C GLY A 41 -21.93 7.86 -10.99
N SER A 42 -22.04 6.68 -10.39
CA SER A 42 -21.00 5.62 -10.38
C SER A 42 -20.49 5.24 -11.78
N ASN A 43 -21.35 5.22 -12.80
CA ASN A 43 -20.93 4.95 -14.18
C ASN A 43 -19.96 6.01 -14.73
N ALA A 44 -20.26 7.29 -14.49
CA ALA A 44 -19.40 8.38 -14.93
C ALA A 44 -18.06 8.38 -14.19
N LEU A 45 -18.08 8.11 -12.87
CA LEU A 45 -16.86 7.93 -12.07
C LEU A 45 -16.01 6.76 -12.57
N THR A 46 -16.63 5.62 -12.88
CA THR A 46 -15.94 4.44 -13.40
C THR A 46 -15.26 4.73 -14.73
N ILE A 47 -15.92 5.44 -15.65
CA ILE A 47 -15.32 5.83 -16.93
C ILE A 47 -14.09 6.74 -16.71
N MET A 48 -14.20 7.72 -15.82
CA MET A 48 -13.07 8.61 -15.49
C MET A 48 -11.92 7.85 -14.84
N ALA A 49 -12.19 7.02 -13.84
CA ALA A 49 -11.18 6.23 -13.16
C ALA A 49 -10.47 5.25 -14.10
N ARG A 50 -11.20 4.62 -15.04
CA ARG A 50 -10.58 3.78 -16.07
C ARG A 50 -9.66 4.59 -16.99
N LYS A 51 -10.04 5.81 -17.37
CA LYS A 51 -9.20 6.68 -18.19
C LYS A 51 -7.91 7.08 -17.45
N GLU A 52 -7.99 7.45 -16.18
CA GLU A 52 -6.82 7.79 -15.36
C GLU A 52 -5.94 6.56 -15.11
N PHE A 53 -6.55 5.41 -14.83
CA PHE A 53 -5.86 4.13 -14.68
C PHE A 53 -5.08 3.75 -15.95
N ASP A 54 -5.73 3.83 -17.12
CA ASP A 54 -5.10 3.47 -18.39
C ASP A 54 -3.92 4.40 -18.71
N ALA A 55 -4.06 5.68 -18.41
CA ALA A 55 -2.96 6.65 -18.53
C ALA A 55 -1.80 6.30 -17.58
N ALA A 56 -2.07 5.97 -16.31
CA ALA A 56 -1.04 5.57 -15.35
C ALA A 56 -0.31 4.28 -15.79
N VAL A 57 -1.05 3.28 -16.29
CA VAL A 57 -0.47 2.05 -16.86
C VAL A 57 0.44 2.36 -18.04
N GLN A 58 0.01 3.23 -18.95
CA GLN A 58 0.81 3.64 -20.09
C GLN A 58 2.10 4.34 -19.65
N THR A 59 2.00 5.34 -18.77
CA THR A 59 3.16 6.08 -18.22
C THR A 59 4.17 5.13 -17.57
N LEU A 60 3.71 4.18 -16.75
CA LEU A 60 4.57 3.18 -16.12
C LEU A 60 5.29 2.29 -17.15
N ARG A 61 4.56 1.81 -18.15
CA ARG A 61 5.15 0.96 -19.21
C ARG A 61 6.15 1.73 -20.07
N GLU A 62 5.86 2.98 -20.42
CA GLU A 62 6.78 3.88 -21.14
C GLU A 62 8.05 4.15 -20.32
N ALA A 63 7.93 4.22 -18.99
CA ALA A 63 9.06 4.33 -18.08
C ALA A 63 9.84 3.01 -17.87
N GLY A 64 9.48 1.92 -18.58
CA GLY A 64 10.18 0.64 -18.51
C GLY A 64 9.79 -0.25 -17.33
N ILE A 65 8.64 0.02 -16.69
CA ILE A 65 8.06 -0.83 -15.64
C ILE A 65 7.21 -1.94 -16.27
N ASN A 66 7.35 -3.15 -15.74
CA ASN A 66 6.49 -4.27 -16.09
C ASN A 66 5.16 -4.18 -15.33
N VAL A 67 4.06 -3.96 -16.04
CA VAL A 67 2.74 -3.73 -15.44
C VAL A 67 1.79 -4.89 -15.74
N HIS A 68 1.49 -5.69 -14.73
CA HIS A 68 0.46 -6.73 -14.76
C HIS A 68 -0.91 -6.11 -14.51
N VAL A 69 -1.74 -6.05 -15.55
CA VAL A 69 -3.09 -5.52 -15.45
C VAL A 69 -4.09 -6.67 -15.42
N PHE A 70 -4.95 -6.67 -14.41
CA PHE A 70 -6.10 -7.55 -14.31
C PHE A 70 -7.40 -6.74 -14.44
N GLU A 71 -8.30 -7.16 -15.32
CA GLU A 71 -9.64 -6.54 -15.39
C GLU A 71 -10.47 -6.98 -14.20
N ASP A 72 -11.06 -6.00 -13.52
CA ASP A 72 -12.09 -6.24 -12.52
C ASP A 72 -13.45 -6.53 -13.16
N THR A 73 -14.39 -7.03 -12.35
CA THR A 73 -15.73 -7.44 -12.81
C THR A 73 -16.81 -6.60 -12.14
N ALA A 74 -17.94 -6.40 -12.83
CA ALA A 74 -19.08 -5.69 -12.25
C ALA A 74 -19.68 -6.42 -11.05
N GLU A 75 -19.62 -7.76 -11.07
CA GLU A 75 -20.08 -8.64 -9.98
C GLU A 75 -18.97 -9.61 -9.54
N PRO A 76 -18.87 -9.93 -8.23
CA PRO A 76 -19.60 -9.29 -7.14
C PRO A 76 -19.20 -7.82 -6.97
N GLU A 77 -20.07 -7.00 -6.39
CA GLU A 77 -19.78 -5.58 -6.11
C GLU A 77 -18.51 -5.39 -5.24
N LYS A 78 -17.58 -4.57 -5.73
CA LYS A 78 -16.25 -4.31 -5.15
C LYS A 78 -15.67 -2.96 -5.63
N PRO A 79 -16.22 -1.81 -5.19
CA PRO A 79 -15.80 -0.48 -5.66
C PRO A 79 -14.32 -0.14 -5.44
N ASP A 80 -13.70 -0.76 -4.42
CA ASP A 80 -12.30 -0.53 -4.04
C ASP A 80 -11.33 -1.54 -4.68
N ALA A 81 -11.78 -2.40 -5.61
CA ALA A 81 -10.95 -3.44 -6.23
C ALA A 81 -9.71 -2.90 -6.96
N VAL A 82 -9.70 -1.61 -7.33
CA VAL A 82 -8.55 -0.91 -7.91
C VAL A 82 -7.34 -0.84 -6.96
N PHE A 83 -7.51 -1.12 -5.66
CA PHE A 83 -6.48 -1.06 -4.62
C PHE A 83 -6.05 -2.47 -4.13
N PRO A 84 -5.38 -3.29 -4.97
CA PRO A 84 -4.97 -4.64 -4.61
C PRO A 84 -3.98 -4.70 -3.44
N ASN A 85 -3.23 -3.60 -3.24
CA ASN A 85 -2.22 -3.46 -2.19
C ASN A 85 -2.77 -3.72 -0.78
N ASN A 86 -4.10 -3.64 -0.59
CA ASN A 86 -4.74 -3.90 0.69
C ASN A 86 -5.02 -5.37 0.99
N TRP A 87 -5.23 -6.21 -0.03
CA TRP A 87 -5.60 -7.62 0.20
C TRP A 87 -4.50 -8.61 -0.18
N ILE A 88 -3.49 -8.20 -0.97
CA ILE A 88 -2.36 -9.06 -1.39
C ILE A 88 -1.02 -8.34 -1.27
N SER A 89 0.02 -9.09 -0.90
CA SER A 89 1.42 -8.68 -1.11
C SER A 89 2.27 -9.86 -1.61
N THR A 90 3.32 -9.56 -2.36
CA THR A 90 4.25 -10.54 -2.94
C THR A 90 5.67 -10.26 -2.42
N HIS A 91 6.42 -11.32 -2.11
CA HIS A 91 7.71 -11.21 -1.44
C HIS A 91 8.83 -11.85 -2.27
N HIS A 92 10.06 -11.39 -2.05
CA HIS A 92 11.24 -11.76 -2.86
C HIS A 92 11.59 -13.26 -2.79
N ASP A 93 11.15 -13.96 -1.74
CA ASP A 93 11.33 -15.40 -1.51
C ASP A 93 10.21 -16.25 -2.13
N GLY A 94 9.36 -15.63 -2.94
CA GLY A 94 8.25 -16.29 -3.65
C GLY A 94 7.00 -16.45 -2.82
N ARG A 95 6.97 -15.98 -1.57
CA ARG A 95 5.77 -16.05 -0.72
C ARG A 95 4.78 -14.96 -1.08
N ILE A 96 3.50 -15.28 -0.99
CA ILE A 96 2.38 -14.35 -1.15
C ILE A 96 1.60 -14.31 0.15
N ALA A 97 1.25 -13.11 0.63
CA ALA A 97 0.33 -12.93 1.75
C ALA A 97 -1.04 -12.48 1.26
N LEU A 98 -2.11 -13.10 1.76
CA LEU A 98 -3.49 -12.63 1.63
C LEU A 98 -3.96 -12.06 2.97
N PHE A 99 -4.66 -10.94 2.91
CA PHE A 99 -4.90 -10.11 4.08
C PHE A 99 -6.39 -10.02 4.49
N PRO A 100 -6.66 -9.95 5.81
CA PRO A 100 -7.99 -9.74 6.35
C PRO A 100 -8.39 -8.26 6.22
N MET A 101 -9.61 -8.03 5.70
CA MET A 101 -10.13 -6.70 5.37
C MET A 101 -11.16 -6.24 6.40
N TYR A 102 -11.11 -4.95 6.76
CA TYR A 102 -12.04 -4.38 7.74
C TYR A 102 -13.47 -4.29 7.18
N SER A 103 -13.63 -3.70 5.99
CA SER A 103 -14.90 -3.67 5.29
C SER A 103 -15.27 -5.06 4.75
N VAL A 104 -16.52 -5.47 4.95
CA VAL A 104 -17.04 -6.75 4.48
C VAL A 104 -17.08 -6.79 2.96
N LEU A 105 -17.44 -5.68 2.31
CA LEU A 105 -17.44 -5.57 0.86
C LEU A 105 -16.03 -5.82 0.28
N ARG A 106 -15.01 -5.28 0.93
CA ARG A 106 -13.61 -5.42 0.50
C ARG A 106 -13.06 -6.84 0.61
N ARG A 107 -13.64 -7.69 1.47
CA ARG A 107 -13.27 -9.13 1.55
C ARG A 107 -13.50 -9.88 0.24
N ARG A 108 -14.42 -9.38 -0.60
CA ARG A 108 -14.74 -9.94 -1.93
C ARG A 108 -13.70 -9.59 -3.00
N GLU A 109 -12.74 -8.72 -2.70
CA GLU A 109 -11.67 -8.32 -3.63
C GLU A 109 -10.62 -9.42 -3.82
N ARG A 110 -10.48 -10.35 -2.86
CA ARG A 110 -9.51 -11.44 -2.92
C ARG A 110 -9.79 -12.37 -4.09
N ARG A 111 -8.82 -12.49 -5.00
CA ARG A 111 -8.98 -13.15 -6.30
C ARG A 111 -7.99 -14.28 -6.52
N ARG A 112 -8.51 -15.50 -6.69
CA ARG A 112 -7.70 -16.71 -6.95
C ARG A 112 -7.09 -16.72 -8.35
N ASP A 113 -7.78 -16.19 -9.34
CA ASP A 113 -7.31 -16.12 -10.73
C ASP A 113 -6.02 -15.28 -10.86
N ILE A 114 -5.88 -14.24 -10.03
CA ILE A 114 -4.65 -13.45 -9.93
C ILE A 114 -3.49 -14.29 -9.39
N LEU A 115 -3.72 -15.11 -8.35
CA LEU A 115 -2.69 -16.00 -7.79
C LEU A 115 -2.24 -17.05 -8.82
N GLU A 116 -3.19 -17.61 -9.57
CA GLU A 116 -2.90 -18.56 -10.64
C GLU A 116 -2.12 -17.92 -11.79
N ALA A 117 -2.42 -16.67 -12.14
CA ALA A 117 -1.65 -15.93 -13.13
C ALA A 117 -0.22 -15.65 -12.64
N LEU A 118 -0.05 -15.19 -11.40
CA LEU A 118 1.27 -14.94 -10.82
C LEU A 118 2.15 -16.20 -10.81
N ARG A 119 1.58 -17.38 -10.52
CA ARG A 119 2.28 -18.68 -10.59
C ARG A 119 2.82 -19.03 -11.97
N LYS A 120 2.26 -18.47 -13.04
CA LYS A 120 2.74 -18.70 -14.42
C LYS A 120 3.96 -17.85 -14.76
N HIS A 121 4.16 -16.74 -14.04
CA HIS A 121 5.22 -15.76 -14.32
C HIS A 121 6.33 -15.74 -13.26
N TYR A 122 6.02 -16.16 -12.04
CA TYR A 122 6.91 -16.09 -10.88
C TYR A 122 6.96 -17.43 -10.15
N GLN A 123 8.09 -17.68 -9.49
CA GLN A 123 8.20 -18.80 -8.56
C GLN A 123 7.44 -18.46 -7.28
N VAL A 124 6.23 -19.00 -7.14
CA VAL A 124 5.44 -18.91 -5.90
C VAL A 124 5.77 -20.12 -5.04
N THR A 125 6.37 -19.86 -3.88
CA THR A 125 6.80 -20.90 -2.93
C THR A 125 5.70 -21.25 -1.94
N GLU A 126 4.94 -20.25 -1.49
CA GLU A 126 3.87 -20.41 -0.52
C GLU A 126 2.82 -19.30 -0.64
N VAL A 127 1.58 -19.58 -0.25
CA VAL A 127 0.54 -18.58 -0.02
C VAL A 127 0.11 -18.65 1.43
N ILE A 128 0.39 -17.59 2.19
CA ILE A 128 0.01 -17.45 3.59
C ILE A 128 -1.29 -16.63 3.63
N ASP A 129 -2.36 -17.23 4.12
CA ASP A 129 -3.69 -16.61 4.15
C ASP A 129 -4.06 -16.17 5.56
N TYR A 130 -4.05 -14.87 5.79
CA TYR A 130 -4.46 -14.25 7.05
C TYR A 130 -5.96 -13.91 7.08
N SER A 131 -6.73 -14.17 6.01
CA SER A 131 -8.17 -13.87 6.02
C SER A 131 -8.96 -14.53 7.16
N PRO A 132 -8.60 -15.71 7.70
CA PRO A 132 -9.31 -16.29 8.85
C PRO A 132 -9.29 -15.43 10.12
N PHE A 133 -8.41 -14.43 10.23
CA PHE A 133 -8.46 -13.45 11.34
C PHE A 133 -9.72 -12.57 11.31
N GLU A 134 -10.41 -12.49 10.18
CA GLU A 134 -11.68 -11.78 10.04
C GLU A 134 -12.77 -12.33 10.97
N ASP A 135 -12.75 -13.63 11.24
CA ASP A 135 -13.69 -14.31 12.17
C ASP A 135 -13.48 -13.87 13.63
N GLN A 136 -12.31 -13.29 13.92
CA GLN A 136 -11.94 -12.73 15.22
C GLN A 136 -12.04 -11.20 15.25
N GLY A 137 -12.59 -10.58 14.20
CA GLY A 137 -12.62 -9.12 14.05
C GLY A 137 -11.23 -8.47 13.90
N CYS A 138 -10.19 -9.25 13.59
CA CYS A 138 -8.82 -8.78 13.46
C CYS A 138 -8.49 -8.54 11.99
N CYS A 139 -8.07 -7.31 11.64
CA CYS A 139 -7.85 -6.89 10.26
C CYS A 139 -6.42 -6.36 10.06
N LEU A 140 -5.90 -6.44 8.84
CA LEU A 140 -4.60 -5.90 8.44
C LEU A 140 -4.63 -5.66 6.94
N GLU A 141 -4.91 -4.45 6.48
CA GLU A 141 -5.10 -4.12 5.05
C GLU A 141 -3.76 -3.98 4.28
N GLY A 142 -2.99 -5.06 4.29
CA GLY A 142 -1.83 -5.29 3.43
C GLY A 142 -0.79 -4.17 3.46
N THR A 143 -0.22 -3.86 2.30
CA THR A 143 0.77 -2.78 2.13
C THR A 143 0.16 -1.37 2.18
N GLY A 144 -1.16 -1.26 2.37
CA GLY A 144 -1.77 -0.01 2.86
C GLY A 144 -1.38 0.27 4.31
N SER A 145 -1.45 -0.75 5.16
CA SER A 145 -1.09 -0.67 6.58
C SER A 145 0.39 -0.95 6.83
N LEU A 146 1.02 -1.81 6.03
CA LEU A 146 2.41 -2.27 6.18
C LEU A 146 3.34 -1.50 5.23
N VAL A 147 3.97 -0.42 5.69
CA VAL A 147 5.06 0.21 4.92
C VAL A 147 6.36 -0.51 5.26
N LEU A 148 6.92 -1.20 4.27
CA LEU A 148 8.02 -2.14 4.46
C LEU A 148 9.36 -1.52 4.04
N ASP A 149 10.33 -1.52 4.94
CA ASP A 149 11.75 -1.47 4.59
C ASP A 149 12.21 -2.89 4.31
N HIS A 150 12.25 -3.26 3.02
CA HIS A 150 12.59 -4.61 2.59
C HIS A 150 14.07 -4.94 2.84
N VAL A 151 14.96 -3.94 2.80
CA VAL A 151 16.40 -4.11 2.98
C VAL A 151 16.70 -4.42 4.45
N ASN A 152 16.13 -3.62 5.34
CA ASN A 152 16.40 -3.70 6.78
C ASN A 152 15.40 -4.60 7.53
N ARG A 153 14.39 -5.14 6.82
CA ARG A 153 13.34 -5.99 7.36
C ARG A 153 12.59 -5.32 8.50
N ILE A 154 12.18 -4.07 8.30
CA ILE A 154 11.35 -3.31 9.26
C ILE A 154 9.98 -3.04 8.65
N ALA A 155 8.91 -3.29 9.42
CA ALA A 155 7.54 -2.98 9.03
C ALA A 155 7.03 -1.80 9.87
N TYR A 156 6.88 -0.63 9.25
CA TYR A 156 6.30 0.55 9.90
C TYR A 156 4.78 0.51 9.75
N VAL A 157 4.08 0.60 10.87
CA VAL A 157 2.62 0.42 10.90
C VAL A 157 1.97 1.42 11.84
N SER A 158 1.16 2.31 11.29
CA SER A 158 0.25 3.10 12.10
C SER A 158 -0.96 2.25 12.49
N LEU A 159 -1.34 2.28 13.78
CA LEU A 159 -2.46 1.51 14.32
C LEU A 159 -3.80 2.19 13.99
N SER A 160 -4.73 1.43 13.42
CA SER A 160 -6.09 1.81 13.07
C SER A 160 -7.01 0.57 13.11
N ASN A 161 -8.29 0.75 12.73
CA ASN A 161 -9.23 -0.37 12.52
C ASN A 161 -8.75 -1.38 11.46
N ARG A 162 -7.79 -0.99 10.63
CA ARG A 162 -7.28 -1.74 9.47
C ARG A 162 -5.88 -2.32 9.70
N SER A 163 -5.38 -2.29 10.94
CA SER A 163 -4.02 -2.72 11.29
C SER A 163 -3.95 -3.22 12.74
N ASN A 164 -4.52 -4.40 12.97
CA ASN A 164 -4.60 -5.02 14.28
C ASN A 164 -3.21 -5.55 14.72
N PRO A 165 -2.71 -5.20 15.92
CA PRO A 165 -1.41 -5.63 16.43
C PRO A 165 -1.17 -7.14 16.38
N LYS A 166 -2.22 -7.96 16.60
CA LYS A 166 -2.11 -9.42 16.54
C LYS A 166 -1.70 -9.90 15.16
N VAL A 167 -2.39 -9.42 14.12
CA VAL A 167 -2.12 -9.84 12.73
C VAL A 167 -0.80 -9.24 12.24
N ILE A 168 -0.44 -8.04 12.69
CA ILE A 168 0.87 -7.43 12.42
C ILE A 168 1.99 -8.32 12.95
N GLN A 169 1.87 -8.82 14.19
CA GLN A 169 2.88 -9.69 14.78
C GLN A 169 2.99 -11.03 14.02
N HIS A 170 1.86 -11.65 13.66
CA HIS A 170 1.88 -12.86 12.82
C HIS A 170 2.58 -12.63 11.48
N PHE A 171 2.26 -11.53 10.79
CA PHE A 171 2.95 -11.16 9.55
C PHE A 171 4.46 -10.95 9.77
N ALA A 172 4.83 -10.26 10.84
CA ALA A 172 6.21 -9.98 11.20
C ALA A 172 7.00 -11.28 11.47
N ASP A 173 6.41 -12.23 12.20
CA ASP A 173 7.01 -13.53 12.50
C ASP A 173 7.20 -14.36 11.21
N ASP A 174 6.14 -14.49 10.42
CA ASP A 174 6.15 -15.28 9.18
C ASP A 174 7.14 -14.69 8.17
N PHE A 175 7.11 -13.38 7.92
CA PHE A 175 7.93 -12.72 6.91
C PHE A 175 9.29 -12.22 7.42
N SER A 176 9.59 -12.45 8.71
CA SER A 176 10.83 -12.05 9.39
C SER A 176 11.08 -10.54 9.33
N TYR A 177 10.06 -9.75 9.66
CA TYR A 177 10.13 -8.30 9.84
C TYR A 177 10.15 -7.92 11.32
N GLU A 178 10.85 -6.84 11.67
CA GLU A 178 10.69 -6.15 12.96
C GLU A 178 9.53 -5.14 12.83
N PRO A 179 8.43 -5.28 13.60
CA PRO A 179 7.33 -4.33 13.54
C PRO A 179 7.62 -3.08 14.39
N VAL A 180 7.53 -1.91 13.76
CA VAL A 180 7.53 -0.60 14.44
C VAL A 180 6.11 -0.04 14.36
N THR A 181 5.32 -0.30 15.41
CA THR A 181 3.95 0.19 15.51
C THR A 181 3.89 1.56 16.19
N PHE A 182 3.03 2.45 15.70
CA PHE A 182 2.80 3.78 16.26
C PHE A 182 1.35 4.23 16.05
N THR A 183 0.94 5.30 16.72
CA THR A 183 -0.37 5.94 16.55
C THR A 183 -0.22 7.21 15.72
N SER A 184 -1.13 7.45 14.79
CA SER A 184 -1.13 8.69 14.01
C SER A 184 -2.54 9.24 13.82
N ILE A 185 -2.63 10.56 13.62
CA ILE A 185 -3.89 11.29 13.45
C ILE A 185 -3.80 12.29 12.30
N ASP A 186 -4.93 12.55 11.67
CA ASP A 186 -5.11 13.64 10.71
C ASP A 186 -5.24 15.01 11.41
N SER A 187 -5.42 16.06 10.63
CA SER A 187 -5.62 17.43 11.15
C SER A 187 -6.88 17.61 12.00
N ASN A 188 -7.82 16.68 11.93
CA ASN A 188 -9.07 16.67 12.70
C ASN A 188 -8.98 15.78 13.95
N GLY A 189 -7.82 15.18 14.22
CA GLY A 189 -7.61 14.26 15.33
C GLY A 189 -8.15 12.84 15.10
N GLN A 190 -8.53 12.50 13.87
CA GLN A 190 -8.99 11.15 13.52
C GLN A 190 -7.80 10.25 13.18
N PRO A 191 -7.81 8.96 13.56
CA PRO A 191 -6.74 8.04 13.20
C PRO A 191 -6.51 7.97 11.68
N ILE A 192 -5.25 8.00 11.24
CA ILE A 192 -4.93 7.71 9.84
C ILE A 192 -5.16 6.21 9.60
N TYR A 193 -6.07 5.89 8.69
CA TYR A 193 -6.50 4.51 8.46
C TYR A 193 -5.42 3.61 7.85
N HIS A 194 -4.54 4.16 7.00
CA HIS A 194 -3.44 3.45 6.33
C HIS A 194 -2.12 4.21 6.43
N THR A 195 -1.07 3.52 6.88
CA THR A 195 0.29 4.04 7.00
C THR A 195 0.82 4.62 5.69
N ASN A 196 0.53 3.97 4.56
CA ASN A 196 1.03 4.39 3.25
C ASN A 196 0.44 5.72 2.73
N VAL A 197 -0.56 6.28 3.41
CA VAL A 197 -1.09 7.61 3.06
C VAL A 197 -0.16 8.70 3.59
N MET A 198 0.46 8.46 4.74
CA MET A 198 1.32 9.42 5.43
C MET A 198 2.82 9.11 5.31
N MET A 199 3.19 7.97 4.70
CA MET A 199 4.56 7.48 4.68
C MET A 199 4.89 6.59 3.47
N CYS A 200 6.08 6.77 2.90
CA CYS A 200 6.71 5.80 1.99
C CYS A 200 8.21 5.62 2.33
N ILE A 201 8.78 4.48 1.90
CA ILE A 201 10.20 4.18 2.05
C ILE A 201 10.79 3.83 0.68
N GLY A 202 11.79 4.61 0.26
CA GLY A 202 12.64 4.35 -0.89
C GLY A 202 13.97 3.72 -0.50
N THR A 203 14.84 3.47 -1.49
CA THR A 203 16.16 2.86 -1.26
C THR A 203 17.00 3.73 -0.32
N ALA A 204 17.01 5.04 -0.55
CA ALA A 204 17.86 5.99 0.19
C ALA A 204 17.09 6.94 1.13
N PHE A 205 15.77 7.01 1.02
CA PHE A 205 14.97 8.01 1.73
C PHE A 205 13.70 7.42 2.33
N ALA A 206 13.05 8.18 3.20
CA ALA A 206 11.68 7.98 3.62
C ALA A 206 10.96 9.33 3.64
N MET A 207 9.79 9.41 3.00
CA MET A 207 8.91 10.57 3.09
C MET A 207 7.85 10.27 4.14
N LEU A 208 7.68 11.12 5.16
CA LEU A 208 6.65 10.89 6.18
C LEU A 208 6.21 12.14 6.96
N GLY A 209 4.96 12.12 7.42
CA GLY A 209 4.43 13.14 8.33
C GLY A 209 4.71 12.85 9.79
N LEU A 210 5.89 13.23 10.30
CA LEU A 210 6.23 12.99 11.70
C LEU A 210 5.32 13.73 12.68
N GLU A 211 4.83 14.92 12.34
CA GLU A 211 3.89 15.68 13.18
C GLU A 211 2.51 15.02 13.29
N MET A 212 2.18 14.06 12.41
CA MET A 212 0.95 13.26 12.54
C MET A 212 1.06 12.18 13.63
N ILE A 213 2.23 11.98 14.24
CA ILE A 213 2.46 11.02 15.34
C ILE A 213 2.49 11.80 16.67
N PRO A 214 1.39 11.89 17.44
CA PRO A 214 1.30 12.80 18.58
C PRO A 214 2.17 12.33 19.75
N ASN A 215 2.31 11.02 19.91
CA ASN A 215 3.15 10.43 20.94
C ASN A 215 4.62 10.67 20.61
N LYS A 216 5.28 11.56 21.37
CA LYS A 216 6.69 11.93 21.16
C LYS A 216 7.66 10.75 21.22
N VAL A 217 7.37 9.73 22.03
CA VAL A 217 8.20 8.52 22.15
C VAL A 217 8.08 7.66 20.90
N GLU A 218 6.86 7.46 20.40
CA GLU A 218 6.62 6.74 19.15
C GLU A 218 7.24 7.48 17.97
N ARG A 219 7.04 8.79 17.88
CA ARG A 219 7.62 9.65 16.84
C ARG A 219 9.14 9.58 16.82
N GLN A 220 9.78 9.68 17.98
CA GLN A 220 11.23 9.56 18.09
C GLN A 220 11.71 8.15 17.73
N ARG A 221 10.97 7.10 18.07
CA ARG A 221 11.30 5.72 17.69
C ARG A 221 11.24 5.52 16.18
N VAL A 222 10.20 6.02 15.51
CA VAL A 222 10.06 5.97 14.04
C VAL A 222 11.23 6.71 13.39
N ARG A 223 11.47 7.96 13.79
CA ARG A 223 12.60 8.78 13.28
C ARG A 223 13.93 8.06 13.46
N ALA A 224 14.24 7.62 14.69
CA ALA A 224 15.50 6.96 14.99
C ALA A 224 15.67 5.64 14.23
N GLY A 225 14.60 4.88 13.97
CA GLY A 225 14.66 3.67 13.16
C GLY A 225 15.05 3.95 11.70
N LEU A 226 14.48 5.00 11.11
CA LEU A 226 14.80 5.43 9.74
C LEU A 226 16.23 5.98 9.64
N GLU A 227 16.65 6.81 10.60
CA GLU A 227 18.02 7.33 10.66
C GLU A 227 19.06 6.21 10.87
N LYS A 228 18.76 5.24 11.75
CA LYS A 228 19.62 4.08 12.01
C LYS A 228 19.86 3.22 10.76
N THR A 229 18.89 3.18 9.85
CA THR A 229 18.97 2.46 8.57
C THR A 229 19.55 3.32 7.44
N GLY A 230 20.02 4.52 7.76
CA GLY A 230 20.67 5.43 6.81
C GLY A 230 19.71 6.12 5.83
N LYS A 231 18.41 6.15 6.14
CA LYS A 231 17.42 6.83 5.31
C LYS A 231 17.48 8.33 5.53
N GLU A 232 17.52 9.09 4.44
CA GLU A 232 17.23 10.53 4.47
C GLU A 232 15.74 10.73 4.75
N ILE A 233 15.43 11.53 5.77
CA ILE A 233 14.04 11.81 6.14
C ILE A 233 13.58 13.07 5.41
N VAL A 234 12.55 12.92 4.58
CA VAL A 234 11.81 14.01 3.95
C VAL A 234 10.51 14.21 4.72
N GLU A 235 10.46 15.23 5.56
CA GLU A 235 9.26 15.50 6.37
C GLU A 235 8.14 16.10 5.52
N LEU A 236 6.96 15.48 5.59
CA LEU A 236 5.77 15.95 4.88
C LEU A 236 4.86 16.73 5.82
N SER A 237 4.36 17.86 5.34
CA SER A 237 3.32 18.63 6.04
C SER A 237 1.95 17.93 5.99
N ALA A 238 1.03 18.37 6.85
CA ALA A 238 -0.33 17.84 6.82
C ALA A 238 -1.06 18.12 5.49
N ASP A 239 -0.79 19.25 4.84
CA ASP A 239 -1.36 19.58 3.53
C ASP A 239 -0.80 18.68 2.42
N GLN A 240 0.51 18.41 2.45
CA GLN A 240 1.15 17.48 1.52
C GLN A 240 0.55 16.07 1.64
N ILE A 241 0.31 15.61 2.87
CA ILE A 241 -0.33 14.31 3.11
C ILE A 241 -1.79 14.31 2.68
N ALA A 242 -2.54 15.39 2.93
CA ALA A 242 -3.91 15.55 2.43
C ALA A 242 -3.99 15.53 0.89
N ASN A 243 -2.87 15.82 0.21
CA ASN A 243 -2.67 15.71 -1.23
C ASN A 243 -1.94 14.43 -1.67
N PHE A 244 -1.87 13.42 -0.79
CA PHE A 244 -1.33 12.08 -1.05
C PHE A 244 0.19 12.03 -1.34
N ALA A 245 0.97 13.02 -0.88
CA ALA A 245 2.43 13.02 -1.04
C ALA A 245 3.13 11.84 -0.36
N GLY A 246 2.56 11.31 0.74
CA GLY A 246 3.07 10.10 1.39
C GLY A 246 2.76 8.82 0.61
N ASN A 247 1.76 8.84 -0.28
CA ASN A 247 1.35 7.69 -1.09
C ASN A 247 2.18 7.61 -2.38
N ALA A 248 3.48 7.39 -2.20
CA ALA A 248 4.43 7.23 -3.30
C ALA A 248 5.12 5.87 -3.21
N ILE A 249 5.61 5.35 -4.34
CA ILE A 249 6.32 4.08 -4.42
C ILE A 249 7.59 4.24 -5.24
N GLU A 250 8.72 3.79 -4.69
CA GLU A 250 9.96 3.68 -5.46
C GLU A 250 9.95 2.39 -6.28
N LEU A 251 10.12 2.52 -7.59
CA LEU A 251 10.31 1.43 -8.53
C LEU A 251 11.71 1.51 -9.15
N HIS A 252 12.08 0.50 -9.93
CA HIS A 252 13.20 0.63 -10.86
C HIS A 252 12.80 0.13 -12.24
N ASN A 253 13.26 0.80 -13.29
CA ASN A 253 12.96 0.34 -14.64
C ASN A 253 13.88 -0.80 -15.10
N ASN A 254 13.61 -1.34 -16.28
CA ASN A 254 14.43 -2.35 -16.94
C ASN A 254 15.86 -1.89 -17.30
N PHE A 255 16.17 -0.59 -17.16
CA PHE A 255 17.51 -0.02 -17.27
C PHE A 255 18.22 0.11 -15.91
N GLY A 256 17.55 -0.20 -14.79
CA GLY A 256 18.08 -0.10 -13.43
C GLY A 256 17.97 1.29 -12.81
N GLU A 257 17.33 2.25 -13.48
CA GLU A 257 17.09 3.60 -12.94
C GLU A 257 15.98 3.56 -11.90
N LYS A 258 16.18 4.28 -10.79
CA LYS A 258 15.20 4.41 -9.72
C LYS A 258 14.17 5.47 -10.11
N LEU A 259 12.90 5.14 -9.95
CA LEU A 259 11.77 6.01 -10.26
C LEU A 259 10.90 6.16 -9.02
N LEU A 260 10.59 7.39 -8.63
CA LEU A 260 9.55 7.65 -7.64
C LEU A 260 8.23 7.87 -8.36
N VAL A 261 7.24 7.02 -8.07
CA VAL A 261 5.91 7.11 -8.67
C VAL A 261 4.95 7.68 -7.64
N LEU A 262 4.25 8.74 -8.02
CA LEU A 262 3.26 9.45 -7.23
C LEU A 262 2.23 10.10 -8.17
N SER A 263 1.09 10.53 -7.62
CA SER A 263 0.08 11.23 -8.41
C SER A 263 0.51 12.66 -8.76
N ASN A 264 0.00 13.23 -9.87
CA ASN A 264 0.23 14.65 -10.20
C ASN A 264 -0.22 15.59 -9.06
N ARG A 265 -1.26 15.21 -8.31
CA ARG A 265 -1.74 15.96 -7.15
C ARG A 265 -0.68 15.99 -6.03
N ALA A 266 -0.04 14.85 -5.78
CA ALA A 266 1.04 14.74 -4.82
C ALA A 266 2.27 15.54 -5.26
N ASP A 267 2.66 15.41 -6.53
CA ASP A 267 3.80 16.13 -7.13
C ASP A 267 3.65 17.65 -6.98
N HIS A 268 2.48 18.21 -7.30
CA HIS A 268 2.19 19.63 -7.12
C HIS A 268 2.19 20.11 -5.67
N ALA A 269 2.08 19.21 -4.68
CA ALA A 269 2.17 19.58 -3.26
C ALA A 269 3.62 19.55 -2.73
N LEU A 270 4.56 18.92 -3.46
CA LEU A 270 5.97 18.84 -3.08
C LEU A 270 6.80 20.04 -3.58
N THR A 271 6.27 20.79 -4.55
CA THR A 271 6.88 21.99 -5.14
C THR A 271 6.48 23.26 -4.40
#